data_AF-A0AAW2PMM9-F1
#
_entry.id   AF-A0AAW2PMM9-F1
#
_cell.length_a   1.000
_cell.length_b   1.000
_cell.length_c   1.000
_cell.angle_alpha   90.00
_cell.angle_beta   90.00
_cell.angle_gamma   90.00
#
_symmetry.space_group_name_H-M   'P 1'
#
loop_
_entity.id
_entity.type
_entity.pdbx_description
1 polymer ?
#
loop_
_entity_poly.entity_id
_entity_poly.type
_entity_poly.pdbx_seq_one_letter_code
_entity_poly.pdbx_strand_id
1 'polypeptide(L)'
;MSSVIEGLSLMKLIEKTLDENGELMNIINAADVVWARVVIYRKWQDVDLRRISTRCNSSKSVLQELSSNAETTMVEFKRKVNDFLMENPLNWLANITAANSMYRITRTILLLYQEENEQVDEGLFERLSIMIADIMAACFTNLAHVIITMCHRKAIEKREKSVHEAFLLLGKTERICELLQRQDLA
;
A
#
# COMPACT_ATOMS: atom_id res chain seq x y z
N MET A 1 3.16 3.01 14.09
CA MET A 1 2.15 2.02 13.60
C MET A 1 0.77 2.65 13.42
N SER A 2 0.21 3.36 14.41
CA SER A 2 -1.09 4.05 14.29
C SER A 2 -1.18 5.01 13.09
N SER A 3 -0.16 5.83 12.84
CA SER A 3 -0.14 6.77 11.70
C SER A 3 -0.20 6.08 10.34
N VAL A 4 0.47 4.93 10.18
CA VAL A 4 0.44 4.16 8.93
C VAL A 4 -0.94 3.52 8.72
N ILE A 5 -1.55 3.00 9.79
CA ILE A 5 -2.91 2.42 9.74
C ILE A 5 -3.92 3.49 9.32
N GLU A 6 -3.83 4.68 9.92
CA GLU A 6 -4.70 5.79 9.58
C GLU A 6 -4.47 6.27 8.13
N GLY A 7 -3.22 6.44 7.72
CA GLY A 7 -2.88 6.82 6.35
C GLY A 7 -3.41 5.85 5.30
N LEU A 8 -3.24 4.53 5.53
CA LEU A 8 -3.79 3.49 4.65
C LEU A 8 -5.33 3.52 4.61
N SER A 9 -5.99 3.82 5.73
CA SER A 9 -7.45 3.95 5.77
C SER A 9 -7.96 5.12 4.91
N LEU A 10 -7.22 6.24 4.90
CA LEU A 10 -7.52 7.41 4.08
C LEU A 10 -7.26 7.10 2.59
N MET A 11 -6.11 6.51 2.26
CA MET A 11 -5.80 6.09 0.89
C MET A 11 -6.88 5.16 0.35
N LYS A 12 -7.29 4.15 1.11
CA LYS A 12 -8.38 3.24 0.72
C LYS A 12 -9.69 3.98 0.42
N LEU A 13 -10.03 4.99 1.21
CA LEU A 13 -11.24 5.79 0.99
C LEU A 13 -11.13 6.64 -0.28
N ILE A 14 -9.96 7.23 -0.53
CA ILE A 14 -9.65 7.97 -1.76
C ILE A 14 -9.82 7.05 -2.97
N GLU A 15 -9.08 5.93 -3.01
CA GLU A 15 -9.09 4.98 -4.11
C GLU A 15 -10.51 4.47 -4.39
N LYS A 16 -11.27 4.07 -3.35
CA LYS A 16 -12.67 3.62 -3.50
C LYS A 16 -13.62 4.70 -4.01
N THR A 17 -13.32 5.97 -3.75
CA THR A 17 -14.19 7.07 -4.20
C THR A 17 -13.91 7.44 -5.64
N LEU A 18 -12.64 7.34 -6.07
CA LEU A 18 -12.20 7.62 -7.43
C LEU A 18 -12.42 6.46 -8.40
N ASP A 19 -12.44 5.21 -7.90
CA ASP A 19 -12.70 4.01 -8.70
C ASP A 19 -14.20 3.83 -9.00
N GLU A 20 -14.73 4.63 -9.94
CA GLU A 20 -16.14 4.59 -10.33
C GLU A 20 -16.59 3.24 -10.90
N ASN A 21 -15.68 2.52 -11.57
CA ASN A 21 -15.96 1.25 -12.24
C ASN A 21 -15.71 0.02 -11.34
N GLY A 22 -15.07 0.20 -10.18
CA GLY A 22 -14.75 -0.90 -9.26
C GLY A 22 -13.58 -1.79 -9.72
N GLU A 23 -12.77 -1.33 -10.67
CA GLU A 23 -11.68 -2.10 -11.28
C GLU A 23 -10.52 -2.32 -10.31
N LEU A 24 -10.33 -1.41 -9.34
CA LEU A 24 -9.26 -1.49 -8.35
C LEU A 24 -9.63 -2.34 -7.14
N MET A 25 -10.86 -2.88 -7.08
CA MET A 25 -11.35 -3.61 -5.91
C MET A 25 -10.46 -4.81 -5.54
N ASN A 26 -9.92 -5.52 -6.53
CA ASN A 26 -9.00 -6.64 -6.28
C ASN A 26 -7.68 -6.17 -5.64
N ILE A 27 -7.15 -5.03 -6.07
CA ILE A 27 -5.93 -4.43 -5.53
C ILE A 27 -6.16 -3.93 -4.10
N ILE A 28 -7.27 -3.24 -3.87
CA ILE A 28 -7.66 -2.74 -2.55
C ILE A 28 -7.84 -3.90 -1.56
N ASN A 29 -8.52 -4.97 -1.99
CA ASN A 29 -8.67 -6.17 -1.18
C ASN A 29 -7.32 -6.86 -0.89
N ALA A 30 -6.41 -6.89 -1.86
CA ALA A 30 -5.06 -7.43 -1.67
C ALA A 30 -4.30 -6.64 -0.59
N ALA A 31 -4.32 -5.31 -0.65
CA ALA A 31 -3.70 -4.44 0.33
C ALA A 31 -4.28 -4.67 1.74
N ASP A 32 -5.61 -4.73 1.87
CA ASP A 32 -6.29 -5.00 3.15
C ASP A 32 -5.86 -6.35 3.77
N VAL A 33 -5.89 -7.42 2.96
CA VAL A 33 -5.57 -8.78 3.43
C VAL A 33 -4.10 -8.88 3.82
N VAL A 34 -3.20 -8.33 3.01
CA VAL A 34 -1.75 -8.33 3.30
C VAL A 34 -1.48 -7.55 4.58
N TRP A 35 -2.04 -6.33 4.70
CA TRP A 35 -1.80 -5.48 5.86
C TRP A 35 -2.30 -6.13 7.16
N ALA A 36 -3.52 -6.67 7.15
CA ALA A 36 -4.08 -7.38 8.31
C ALA A 36 -3.20 -8.56 8.74
N ARG A 37 -2.67 -9.33 7.76
CA ARG A 37 -1.79 -10.47 8.05
C ARG A 37 -0.44 -10.04 8.65
N VAL A 38 0.12 -8.94 8.16
CA VAL A 38 1.38 -8.40 8.70
C VAL A 38 1.18 -7.89 10.13
N VAL A 39 0.13 -7.11 10.38
CA VAL A 39 -0.10 -6.49 11.69
C VAL A 39 -0.50 -7.53 12.75
N ILE A 40 -1.39 -8.47 12.41
CA ILE A 40 -1.97 -9.41 13.38
C ILE A 40 -1.08 -10.65 13.54
N TYR A 41 -0.69 -11.26 12.42
CA TYR A 41 -0.03 -12.56 12.43
C TYR A 41 1.49 -12.46 12.24
N ARG A 42 2.03 -11.27 11.95
CA ARG A 42 3.42 -11.07 11.51
C ARG A 42 3.79 -11.98 10.34
N LYS A 43 2.85 -12.14 9.42
CA LYS A 43 3.02 -12.94 8.21
C LYS A 43 2.83 -12.08 6.97
N TRP A 44 3.67 -12.33 5.97
CA TRP A 44 3.39 -11.91 4.61
C TRP A 44 2.99 -13.16 3.81
N GLN A 45 1.73 -13.20 3.36
CA GLN A 45 1.07 -14.41 2.89
C GLN A 45 1.18 -15.55 3.91
N ASP A 46 1.87 -16.65 3.57
CA ASP A 46 2.12 -17.78 4.45
C ASP A 46 3.53 -17.76 5.07
N VAL A 47 4.33 -16.73 4.75
CA VAL A 47 5.70 -16.57 5.23
C VAL A 47 5.70 -15.84 6.59
N ASP A 48 6.28 -16.48 7.62
CA ASP A 48 6.46 -15.86 8.94
C ASP A 48 7.64 -14.89 8.91
N LEU A 49 7.35 -13.59 9.10
CA LEU A 49 8.34 -12.53 9.04
C LEU A 49 9.35 -12.60 10.19
N ARG A 50 8.98 -13.18 11.35
CA ARG A 50 9.91 -13.39 12.46
C ARG A 50 10.95 -14.44 12.09
N ARG A 51 10.53 -15.49 11.39
CA ARG A 51 11.44 -16.54 10.90
C ARG A 51 12.43 -15.96 9.90
N ILE A 52 11.99 -15.08 9.00
CA ILE A 52 12.89 -14.35 8.10
C ILE A 52 13.89 -13.53 8.92
N SER A 53 13.41 -12.73 9.89
CA SER A 53 14.30 -11.89 10.71
C SER A 53 15.34 -12.68 11.51
N THR A 54 15.06 -13.93 11.88
CA THR A 54 16.03 -14.79 12.58
C THR A 54 17.03 -15.46 11.64
N ARG A 55 16.67 -15.67 10.37
CA ARG A 55 17.49 -16.35 9.36
C ARG A 55 18.40 -15.38 8.62
N CYS A 56 17.89 -14.18 8.36
CA CYS A 56 18.55 -13.12 7.64
C CYS A 56 19.40 -12.28 8.59
N ASN A 57 20.66 -12.04 8.22
CA ASN A 57 21.61 -11.26 9.02
C ASN A 57 21.76 -9.81 8.55
N SER A 58 21.03 -9.44 7.49
CA SER A 58 21.08 -8.11 6.87
C SER A 58 19.76 -7.83 6.16
N SER A 59 19.42 -6.56 6.01
CA SER A 59 18.21 -6.13 5.30
C SER A 59 18.23 -6.53 3.82
N LYS A 60 19.41 -6.57 3.20
CA LYS A 60 19.60 -7.13 1.85
C LYS A 60 19.10 -8.58 1.76
N SER A 61 19.51 -9.41 2.72
CA SER A 61 19.11 -10.82 2.74
C SER A 61 17.61 -10.98 3.02
N VAL A 62 17.00 -10.11 3.83
CA VAL A 62 15.54 -10.06 4.04
C VAL A 62 14.82 -9.74 2.72
N LEU A 63 15.25 -8.70 2.00
CA LEU A 63 14.68 -8.31 0.72
C LEU A 63 14.81 -9.41 -0.33
N GLN A 64 15.95 -10.10 -0.39
CA GLN A 64 16.17 -11.24 -1.26
C GLN A 64 15.24 -12.41 -0.91
N GLU A 65 15.09 -12.75 0.37
CA GLU A 65 14.20 -13.84 0.78
C GLU A 65 12.74 -13.52 0.47
N LEU A 66 12.27 -12.30 0.73
CA LEU A 66 10.93 -11.85 0.33
C LEU A 66 10.74 -11.89 -1.20
N SER A 67 11.73 -11.40 -1.96
CA SER A 67 11.72 -11.43 -3.42
C SER A 67 11.60 -12.85 -3.97
N SER A 68 12.39 -13.79 -3.44
CA SER A 68 12.39 -15.18 -3.91
C SER A 68 11.09 -15.91 -3.57
N ASN A 69 10.51 -15.67 -2.38
CA ASN A 69 9.20 -16.23 -2.02
C ASN A 69 8.09 -15.71 -2.94
N ALA A 70 8.13 -14.40 -3.24
CA ALA A 70 7.20 -13.76 -4.16
C ALA A 70 7.36 -14.28 -5.60
N GLU A 71 8.60 -14.39 -6.08
CA GLU A 71 8.94 -14.94 -7.41
C GLU A 71 8.44 -16.37 -7.56
N THR A 72 8.64 -17.22 -6.54
CA THR A 72 8.14 -18.60 -6.53
C THR A 72 6.63 -18.65 -6.73
N THR A 73 5.89 -17.81 -5.99
CA THR A 73 4.42 -17.70 -6.11
C THR A 73 4.01 -17.28 -7.52
N MET A 74 4.73 -16.31 -8.12
CA MET A 74 4.45 -15.84 -9.48
C MET A 74 4.76 -16.86 -10.56
N VAL A 75 5.87 -17.60 -10.43
CA VAL A 75 6.24 -18.68 -11.37
C VAL A 75 5.21 -19.81 -11.31
N GLU A 76 4.78 -20.21 -10.12
CA GLU A 76 3.74 -21.21 -9.97
C GLU A 76 2.40 -20.77 -10.56
N PHE A 77 2.02 -19.52 -10.34
CA PHE A 77 0.82 -18.93 -10.92
C PHE A 77 0.87 -18.98 -12.45
N LYS A 78 1.95 -18.48 -13.06
CA LYS A 78 2.13 -18.50 -14.52
C LYS A 78 2.14 -19.90 -15.11
N ARG A 79 2.62 -20.91 -14.37
CA ARG A 79 2.58 -22.31 -14.81
C ARG A 79 1.18 -22.91 -14.79
N LYS A 80 0.33 -22.51 -13.83
CA LYS A 80 -1.02 -23.05 -13.63
C LYS A 80 -2.07 -22.36 -14.49
N VAL A 81 -1.82 -21.12 -14.89
CA VAL A 81 -2.77 -20.29 -15.63
C VAL A 81 -2.55 -20.46 -17.13
N ASN A 82 -3.55 -21.01 -17.81
CA ASN A 82 -3.68 -21.03 -19.27
C ASN A 82 -4.84 -20.10 -19.74
N ASP A 83 -5.26 -19.16 -18.89
CA ASP A 83 -6.41 -18.29 -19.12
C ASP A 83 -5.96 -16.89 -19.57
N PHE A 84 -6.44 -16.45 -20.73
CA PHE A 84 -6.15 -15.13 -21.29
C PHE A 84 -6.66 -13.99 -20.40
N LEU A 85 -7.73 -14.21 -19.62
CA LEU A 85 -8.27 -13.18 -18.71
C LEU A 85 -7.30 -12.84 -17.58
N MET A 86 -6.44 -13.79 -17.23
CA MET A 86 -5.40 -13.63 -16.23
C MET A 86 -4.12 -12.99 -16.80
N GLU A 87 -4.10 -12.59 -18.08
CA GLU A 87 -3.07 -11.68 -18.59
C GLU A 87 -3.23 -10.27 -18.01
N ASN A 88 -4.47 -9.85 -17.75
CA ASN A 88 -4.74 -8.55 -17.13
C ASN A 88 -4.49 -8.62 -15.61
N PRO A 89 -3.52 -7.86 -15.06
CA PRO A 89 -3.24 -7.85 -13.62
C PRO A 89 -4.41 -7.38 -12.74
N LEU A 90 -5.38 -6.64 -13.30
CA LEU A 90 -6.58 -6.22 -12.57
C LEU A 90 -7.48 -7.41 -12.19
N ASN A 91 -7.38 -8.53 -12.92
CA ASN A 91 -8.15 -9.74 -12.67
C ASN A 91 -7.46 -10.70 -11.68
N TRP A 92 -6.26 -10.37 -11.21
CA TRP A 92 -5.50 -11.26 -10.34
C TRP A 92 -6.09 -11.36 -8.94
N LEU A 93 -6.02 -12.58 -8.38
CA LEU A 93 -6.38 -12.82 -7.00
C LEU A 93 -5.46 -12.05 -6.05
N ALA A 94 -5.96 -11.72 -4.86
CA ALA A 94 -5.27 -10.91 -3.86
C ALA A 94 -3.85 -11.41 -3.52
N ASN A 95 -3.65 -12.72 -3.40
CA ASN A 95 -2.34 -13.32 -3.11
C ASN A 95 -1.35 -13.17 -4.29
N ILE A 96 -1.83 -13.22 -5.53
CA ILE A 96 -1.02 -13.05 -6.73
C ILE A 96 -0.64 -11.58 -6.90
N THR A 97 -1.60 -10.67 -6.73
CA THR A 97 -1.35 -9.22 -6.72
C THR A 97 -0.31 -8.86 -5.64
N ALA A 98 -0.46 -9.41 -4.44
CA ALA A 98 0.50 -9.21 -3.35
C ALA A 98 1.89 -9.76 -3.69
N ALA A 99 1.99 -10.95 -4.27
CA ALA A 99 3.25 -11.56 -4.68
C ALA A 99 3.95 -10.72 -5.75
N ASN A 100 3.23 -10.32 -6.80
CA ASN A 100 3.80 -9.49 -7.85
C ASN A 100 4.31 -8.15 -7.32
N SER A 101 3.51 -7.48 -6.49
CA SER A 101 3.91 -6.21 -5.87
C SER A 101 5.16 -6.37 -5.00
N MET A 102 5.19 -7.40 -4.14
CA MET A 102 6.37 -7.69 -3.32
C MET A 102 7.60 -7.93 -4.18
N TYR A 103 7.50 -8.83 -5.18
CA TYR A 103 8.59 -9.14 -6.10
C TYR A 103 9.14 -7.89 -6.78
N ARG A 104 8.26 -7.06 -7.36
CA ARG A 104 8.67 -5.83 -8.06
C ARG A 104 9.33 -4.83 -7.12
N ILE A 105 8.71 -4.56 -5.97
CA ILE A 105 9.23 -3.59 -4.99
C ILE A 105 10.59 -4.04 -4.47
N THR A 106 10.71 -5.31 -4.02
CA THR A 106 11.99 -5.82 -3.50
C THR A 106 13.08 -5.83 -4.56
N ARG A 107 12.75 -6.16 -5.81
CA ARG A 107 13.72 -6.12 -6.92
C ARG A 107 14.17 -4.70 -7.22
N THR A 108 13.26 -3.74 -7.32
CA THR A 108 13.59 -2.33 -7.54
C THR A 108 14.50 -1.81 -6.43
N ILE A 109 14.13 -2.06 -5.17
CA ILE A 109 14.94 -1.68 -4.02
C ILE A 109 16.34 -2.32 -4.09
N LEU A 110 16.43 -3.63 -4.38
CA LEU A 110 17.70 -4.34 -4.50
C LEU A 110 18.59 -3.81 -5.64
N LEU A 111 18.00 -3.34 -6.75
CA LEU A 111 18.73 -2.74 -7.87
C LEU A 111 19.32 -1.38 -7.48
N LEU A 112 18.53 -0.52 -6.85
CA LEU A 112 18.99 0.78 -6.35
C LEU A 112 20.19 0.60 -5.40
N TYR A 113 20.20 -0.45 -4.59
CA TYR A 113 21.33 -0.78 -3.71
C TYR A 113 22.61 -1.27 -4.42
N GLN A 114 22.50 -1.86 -5.61
CA GLN A 114 23.68 -2.30 -6.36
C GLN A 114 24.44 -1.12 -6.97
N GLU A 115 23.75 -0.02 -7.25
CA GLU A 115 24.33 1.18 -7.86
C GLU A 115 25.03 2.09 -6.84
N GLU A 116 24.62 2.08 -5.57
CA GLU A 116 25.05 3.04 -4.55
C GLU A 116 26.25 2.60 -3.68
N ASN A 117 26.79 1.37 -3.84
CA ASN A 117 27.99 0.86 -3.13
C ASN A 117 27.97 0.90 -1.57
N GLU A 118 26.84 1.23 -0.95
CA GLU A 118 26.69 1.45 0.49
C GLU A 118 26.21 0.21 1.27
N GLN A 119 26.54 0.17 2.56
CA GLN A 119 26.09 -0.86 3.49
C GLN A 119 24.57 -0.81 3.65
N VAL A 120 23.88 -1.81 3.08
CA VAL A 120 22.42 -1.90 2.94
C VAL A 120 21.61 -1.74 4.25
N ASP A 121 22.24 -1.82 5.41
CA ASP A 121 21.54 -1.70 6.70
C ASP A 121 21.41 -0.26 7.20
N GLU A 122 22.33 0.64 6.84
CA GLU A 122 22.28 2.04 7.28
C GLU A 122 21.42 2.85 6.29
N GLY A 123 20.24 3.32 6.72
CA GLY A 123 19.39 4.20 5.91
C GLY A 123 18.26 3.54 5.10
N LEU A 124 18.22 2.21 4.92
CA LEU A 124 17.09 1.55 4.23
C LEU A 124 15.73 1.88 4.84
N PHE A 125 15.65 1.84 6.17
CA PHE A 125 14.40 2.15 6.87
C PHE A 125 13.95 3.60 6.61
N GLU A 126 14.89 4.54 6.59
CA GLU A 126 14.61 5.96 6.30
C GLU A 126 14.14 6.13 4.86
N ARG A 127 14.85 5.55 3.89
CA ARG A 127 14.47 5.61 2.46
C ARG A 127 13.11 4.99 2.21
N LEU A 128 12.80 3.85 2.82
CA LEU A 128 11.47 3.25 2.77
C LEU A 128 10.41 4.17 3.38
N SER A 129 10.73 4.81 4.50
CA SER A 129 9.82 5.74 5.17
C SER A 129 9.51 6.96 4.29
N ILE A 130 10.52 7.53 3.62
CA ILE A 130 10.37 8.62 2.66
C ILE A 130 9.50 8.18 1.48
N MET A 131 9.80 7.04 0.84
CA MET A 131 8.99 6.54 -0.28
C MET A 131 7.53 6.32 0.12
N ILE A 132 7.26 5.78 1.31
CA ILE A 132 5.88 5.61 1.81
C ILE A 132 5.21 6.96 2.03
N ALA A 133 5.93 7.92 2.62
CA ALA A 133 5.41 9.27 2.85
C ALA A 133 5.09 9.99 1.54
N ASP A 134 5.96 9.90 0.53
CA ASP A 134 5.77 10.49 -0.80
C ASP A 134 4.55 9.90 -1.50
N ILE A 135 4.38 8.56 -1.44
CA ILE A 135 3.20 7.87 -1.98
C ILE A 135 1.93 8.35 -1.26
N MET A 136 1.95 8.41 0.07
CA MET A 136 0.81 8.90 0.85
C MET A 136 0.47 10.35 0.51
N ALA A 137 1.47 11.23 0.43
CA ALA A 137 1.31 12.63 0.08
C ALA A 137 0.69 12.79 -1.31
N ALA A 138 1.20 12.07 -2.31
CA ALA A 138 0.66 12.05 -3.66
C ALA A 138 -0.82 11.61 -3.68
N CYS A 139 -1.17 10.54 -2.97
CA CYS A 139 -2.56 10.11 -2.84
C CYS A 139 -3.44 11.17 -2.18
N PHE A 140 -2.94 11.83 -1.12
CA PHE A 140 -3.70 12.83 -0.36
C PHE A 140 -3.98 14.12 -1.11
N THR A 141 -3.25 14.42 -2.19
CA THR A 141 -3.62 15.53 -3.10
C THR A 141 -5.03 15.40 -3.66
N ASN A 142 -5.58 14.19 -3.73
CA ASN A 142 -6.93 13.92 -4.21
C ASN A 142 -8.03 14.13 -3.15
N LEU A 143 -7.69 14.41 -1.88
CA LEU A 143 -8.67 14.50 -0.79
C LEU A 143 -9.75 15.56 -1.04
N ALA A 144 -9.36 16.74 -1.52
CA ALA A 144 -10.31 17.80 -1.82
C ALA A 144 -11.34 17.36 -2.87
N HIS A 145 -10.87 16.71 -3.94
CA HIS A 145 -11.74 16.19 -4.98
C HIS A 145 -12.68 15.09 -4.44
N VAL A 146 -12.15 14.15 -3.65
CA VAL A 146 -12.92 13.09 -2.99
C VAL A 146 -14.02 13.65 -2.10
N ILE A 147 -13.71 14.63 -1.25
CA ILE A 147 -14.68 15.28 -0.35
C ILE A 147 -15.82 15.91 -1.16
N ILE A 148 -15.48 16.64 -2.23
CA ILE A 148 -16.47 17.26 -3.12
C ILE A 148 -17.36 16.19 -3.76
N THR A 149 -16.76 15.14 -4.33
CA THR A 149 -17.49 14.03 -4.95
C THR A 149 -18.44 13.34 -3.96
N MET A 150 -18.00 13.13 -2.72
CA MET A 150 -18.82 12.56 -1.65
C MET A 150 -20.03 13.44 -1.31
N CYS A 151 -19.86 14.76 -1.22
CA CYS A 151 -20.92 15.72 -0.91
C CYS A 151 -21.99 15.83 -2.02
N HIS A 152 -21.59 15.60 -3.27
CA HIS A 152 -22.47 15.70 -4.44
C HIS A 152 -23.09 14.38 -4.91
N ARG A 153 -22.94 13.27 -4.15
CA ARG A 153 -23.57 11.99 -4.50
C ARG A 153 -25.11 12.10 -4.57
N LYS A 154 -25.69 11.64 -5.67
CA LYS A 154 -27.13 11.83 -6.01
C LYS A 154 -28.09 10.94 -5.23
N ALA A 155 -27.69 9.73 -4.86
CA ALA A 155 -28.56 8.80 -4.14
C ALA A 155 -28.64 9.17 -2.65
N ILE A 156 -29.84 9.53 -2.16
CA ILE A 156 -30.06 10.14 -0.83
C ILE A 156 -29.49 9.30 0.33
N GLU A 157 -29.73 7.99 0.34
CA GLU A 157 -29.19 7.08 1.38
C GLU A 157 -27.66 6.98 1.34
N LYS A 158 -27.08 6.96 0.12
CA LYS A 158 -25.63 6.98 -0.05
C LYS A 158 -25.06 8.37 0.29
N ARG A 159 -25.85 9.44 0.14
CA ARG A 159 -25.46 10.82 0.38
C ARG A 159 -25.32 11.10 1.88
N GLU A 160 -26.25 10.67 2.73
CA GLU A 160 -26.16 10.93 4.17
C GLU A 160 -24.89 10.32 4.79
N LYS A 161 -24.66 9.02 4.54
CA LYS A 161 -23.44 8.34 4.98
C LYS A 161 -22.18 8.97 4.38
N SER A 162 -22.21 9.29 3.09
CA SER A 162 -21.07 9.89 2.38
C SER A 162 -20.76 11.32 2.85
N VAL A 163 -21.77 12.11 3.21
CA VAL A 163 -21.59 13.48 3.74
C VAL A 163 -21.02 13.41 5.16
N HIS A 164 -21.45 12.46 5.98
CA HIS A 164 -20.85 12.24 7.31
C HIS A 164 -19.36 11.87 7.21
N GLU A 165 -19.01 10.92 6.34
CA GLU A 165 -17.62 10.53 6.08
C GLU A 165 -16.80 11.71 5.52
N ALA A 166 -17.37 12.52 4.63
CA ALA A 166 -16.73 13.74 4.10
C ALA A 166 -16.46 14.80 5.19
N PHE A 167 -17.39 14.98 6.13
CA PHE A 167 -17.21 15.90 7.26
C PHE A 167 -16.07 15.44 8.19
N LEU A 168 -16.00 14.14 8.49
CA LEU A 168 -14.91 13.56 9.27
C LEU A 168 -13.56 13.72 8.56
N LEU A 169 -13.53 13.51 7.24
CA LEU A 169 -12.34 13.75 6.42
C LEU A 169 -11.89 15.20 6.49
N LEU A 170 -12.82 16.15 6.32
CA LEU A 170 -12.53 17.58 6.37
C LEU A 170 -11.87 17.97 7.69
N GLY A 171 -12.42 17.53 8.82
CA GLY A 171 -11.84 17.81 10.14
C GLY A 171 -10.44 17.22 10.33
N LYS A 172 -10.17 16.03 9.77
CA LYS A 172 -8.81 15.46 9.77
C LYS A 172 -7.85 16.26 8.89
N THR A 173 -8.27 16.69 7.71
CA THR A 173 -7.43 17.49 6.80
C THR A 173 -7.13 18.88 7.35
N GLU A 174 -8.09 19.52 8.00
CA GLU A 174 -7.90 20.81 8.67
C GLU A 174 -6.81 20.70 9.74
N ARG A 175 -6.86 19.64 10.55
CA ARG A 175 -5.83 19.38 11.57
C ARG A 175 -4.44 19.15 10.99
N ILE A 176 -4.35 18.52 9.82
CA ILE A 176 -3.07 18.34 9.11
C ILE A 176 -2.53 19.70 8.63
N CYS A 177 -3.38 20.53 8.01
CA CYS A 177 -3.01 21.88 7.58
C CYS A 177 -2.52 22.76 8.74
N GLU A 178 -3.19 22.71 9.90
CA GLU A 178 -2.77 23.43 11.11
C GLU A 178 -1.37 23.00 11.60
N LEU A 179 -1.05 21.71 11.51
CA LEU A 179 0.25 21.18 11.94
C LEU A 179 1.38 21.57 10.97
N LEU A 180 1.11 21.52 9.66
CA LEU A 180 2.06 21.94 8.62
C LEU A 180 2.37 23.44 8.72
N GLN A 181 1.34 24.28 8.88
CA GLN A 181 1.52 25.73 9.08
C GLN A 181 2.36 26.06 10.32
N ARG A 182 2.29 25.26 11.39
CA ARG A 182 3.12 25.44 12.58
C ARG A 182 4.57 25.03 12.37
N GLN A 183 4.85 24.09 11.47
CA GLN A 183 6.22 23.68 11.12
C GLN A 183 6.88 24.68 10.16
N ASP A 184 6.13 25.31 9.25
CA ASP A 184 6.66 26.36 8.35
C ASP A 184 6.96 27.69 9.07
N LEU A 185 6.45 27.87 10.30
CA LEU A 185 6.67 29.04 11.15
C LEU A 185 7.77 28.85 12.22
N ALA A 186 8.43 27.69 12.25
CA ALA A 186 9.50 27.34 13.20
C ALA A 186 10.86 27.32 12.48
#